data_AF-A0A7W8JT66-F1
#
_entry.id   AF-A0A7W8JT66-F1
#
_cell.length_a   1.000
_cell.length_b   1.000
_cell.length_c   1.000
_cell.angle_alpha   90.00
_cell.angle_beta   90.00
_cell.angle_gamma   90.00
#
_symmetry.space_group_name_H-M   'P 1'
#
loop_
_entity.id
_entity.type
_entity.pdbx_description
1 polymer ?
#
loop_
_entity_poly.entity_id
_entity_poly.type
_entity_poly.pdbx_seq_one_letter_code
_entity_poly.pdbx_strand_id
1 'polypeptide(L)'
;MKPSLALVTVSVLLLSSCGGPENRVPVVQPPPTDPATVTPAAPVPGQSVDLQNVPATVKGAAAQLAALTNPNSANIDPDLKTLINLFGEKIHLRINASDISTFAQGFDRQARVTTQGLDVVKELLPTGTRTYGADGTPTYVPTPTDGYVEIDQRSNTRIEANWKVAGAGTVFLNAGHRYDVQTGQLQELQQELPTNATASVTVAGKTVAALAFRMDPGDCLNTAGPIALTLSGWAGRATQPPVRMDLAYVWTDKNISFNASAVYHTTTQQVSAALKMDVTGSTTDRCGENYAFTPTRADMSGTLDIPGYRTDFNVYLRDLSNLTINSEAMQAQNPFLKIGGNVNASLNFNGAAVLTAVGPLADGSDMNLQPGDQVRFQYVKNGQLITTDLDGALRDIQPILAPQR
;
A
#
# COMPACT_ATOMS: atom_id res chain seq x y z
N MET A 1 -34.53 42.19 25.62
CA MET A 1 -34.95 42.56 24.24
C MET A 1 -33.73 43.10 23.52
N LYS A 2 -33.22 42.58 22.40
CA LYS A 2 -33.49 41.36 21.63
C LYS A 2 -32.16 41.03 20.92
N PRO A 3 -31.57 39.83 21.08
CA PRO A 3 -30.43 39.32 20.29
C PRO A 3 -30.80 39.03 18.82
N SER A 4 -31.84 39.69 18.31
CA SER A 4 -32.57 39.28 17.10
C SER A 4 -32.21 40.10 15.86
N LEU A 5 -31.41 41.17 15.99
CA LEU A 5 -31.00 41.97 14.82
C LEU A 5 -29.69 41.48 14.18
N ALA A 6 -28.75 40.95 14.97
CA ALA A 6 -27.50 40.38 14.45
C ALA A 6 -27.71 39.02 13.76
N LEU A 7 -28.74 38.27 14.14
CA LEU A 7 -29.09 37.01 13.47
C LEU A 7 -29.76 37.25 12.10
N VAL A 8 -30.46 38.39 11.92
CA VAL A 8 -31.16 38.70 10.66
C VAL A 8 -30.19 39.17 9.57
N THR A 9 -29.07 39.80 9.92
CA THR A 9 -28.06 40.21 8.92
C THR A 9 -27.26 39.01 8.39
N VAL A 10 -27.06 37.97 9.22
CA VAL A 10 -26.39 36.73 8.79
C VAL A 10 -27.34 35.83 7.97
N SER A 11 -28.65 35.83 8.25
CA SER A 11 -29.63 35.11 7.43
C SER A 11 -29.82 35.70 6.04
N VAL A 12 -29.70 37.03 5.85
CA VAL A 12 -29.85 37.65 4.52
C VAL A 12 -28.64 37.35 3.60
N LEU A 13 -27.43 37.19 4.15
CA LEU A 13 -26.26 36.73 3.39
C LEU A 13 -26.32 35.23 3.04
N LEU A 14 -27.03 34.43 3.83
CA LEU A 14 -27.24 32.98 3.58
C LEU A 14 -28.47 32.68 2.71
N LEU A 15 -29.33 33.67 2.41
CA LEU A 15 -30.48 33.53 1.52
C LEU A 15 -30.25 34.11 0.12
N SER A 16 -29.15 34.87 -0.10
CA SER A 16 -28.68 35.22 -1.46
C SER A 16 -27.94 34.06 -2.17
N SER A 17 -27.73 32.91 -1.52
CA SER A 17 -27.17 31.70 -2.15
C SER A 17 -28.22 30.76 -2.77
N CYS A 18 -29.51 31.04 -2.60
CA CYS A 18 -30.61 30.34 -3.28
C CYS A 18 -31.13 31.14 -4.48
N GLY A 19 -30.22 31.53 -5.39
CA GLY A 19 -30.59 31.89 -6.76
C GLY A 19 -30.82 30.61 -7.57
N GLY A 20 -32.07 30.44 -8.03
CA GLY A 20 -32.51 29.36 -8.91
C GLY A 20 -31.77 29.32 -10.25
N PRO A 21 -32.05 28.27 -11.07
CA PRO A 21 -31.28 27.99 -12.27
C PRO A 21 -31.76 28.94 -13.37
N GLU A 22 -30.94 29.94 -13.72
CA GLU A 22 -30.86 30.43 -15.11
C GLU A 22 -29.88 31.59 -15.34
N ASN A 23 -29.26 32.19 -14.32
CA ASN A 23 -28.26 33.24 -14.56
C ASN A 23 -27.14 33.28 -13.51
N ARG A 24 -26.30 32.23 -13.46
CA ARG A 24 -25.00 32.32 -12.78
C ARG A 24 -23.91 32.52 -13.83
N VAL A 25 -23.30 33.71 -13.82
CA VAL A 25 -21.96 33.91 -14.34
C VAL A 25 -21.08 32.82 -13.71
N PRO A 26 -20.36 32.00 -14.49
CA PRO A 26 -19.52 30.96 -13.92
C PRO A 26 -18.51 31.63 -13.01
N VAL A 27 -18.57 31.31 -11.71
CA VAL A 27 -17.45 31.57 -10.80
C VAL A 27 -16.35 30.66 -11.33
N VAL A 28 -15.44 31.23 -12.12
CA VAL A 28 -14.25 30.54 -12.59
C VAL A 28 -13.40 30.30 -11.35
N GLN A 29 -13.60 29.14 -10.72
CA GLN A 29 -12.68 28.64 -9.72
C GLN A 29 -11.33 28.56 -10.45
N PRO A 30 -10.27 29.25 -9.97
CA PRO A 30 -8.96 29.13 -10.60
C PRO A 30 -8.64 27.63 -10.67
N PRO A 31 -8.08 27.16 -11.81
CA PRO A 31 -7.75 25.76 -11.95
C PRO A 31 -6.89 25.34 -10.75
N PRO A 32 -7.16 24.18 -10.13
CA PRO A 32 -6.38 23.71 -9.00
C PRO A 32 -4.90 23.72 -9.38
N THR A 33 -4.09 24.45 -8.61
CA THR A 33 -2.65 24.55 -8.85
C THR A 33 -2.04 23.15 -8.67
N ASP A 34 -1.30 22.68 -9.67
CA ASP A 34 -0.60 21.40 -9.59
C ASP A 34 0.42 21.48 -8.44
N PRO A 35 0.34 20.62 -7.40
CA PRO A 35 1.26 20.65 -6.28
C PRO A 35 2.73 20.48 -6.69
N ALA A 36 3.01 19.88 -7.84
CA ALA A 36 4.37 19.79 -8.39
C ALA A 36 4.97 21.14 -8.78
N THR A 37 4.15 22.17 -9.00
CA THR A 37 4.61 23.53 -9.37
C THR A 37 4.94 24.40 -8.14
N VAL A 38 4.58 23.94 -6.93
CA VAL A 38 4.85 24.65 -5.69
C VAL A 38 6.12 24.08 -5.06
N THR A 39 7.20 24.85 -5.06
CA THR A 39 8.44 24.44 -4.37
C THR A 39 8.15 24.21 -2.87
N PRO A 40 8.47 23.04 -2.31
CA PRO A 40 8.27 22.79 -0.88
C PRO A 40 9.12 23.73 -0.03
N ALA A 41 8.63 24.04 1.16
CA ALA A 41 9.39 24.83 2.13
C ALA A 41 10.70 24.11 2.47
N ALA A 42 11.83 24.82 2.37
CA ALA A 42 13.12 24.26 2.75
C ALA A 42 13.16 23.94 4.26
N PRO A 43 13.91 22.92 4.68
CA PRO A 43 14.17 22.66 6.09
C PRO A 43 14.79 23.88 6.79
N VAL A 44 14.36 24.17 8.02
CA VAL A 44 14.79 25.32 8.80
C VAL A 44 15.61 24.85 10.00
N PRO A 45 16.89 25.24 10.13
CA PRO A 45 17.69 24.94 11.31
C PRO A 45 16.98 25.33 12.62
N GLY A 46 16.99 24.43 13.60
CA GLY A 46 16.31 24.61 14.89
C GLY A 46 14.82 24.31 14.89
N GLN A 47 14.19 24.08 13.73
CA GLN A 47 12.81 23.60 13.61
C GLN A 47 12.72 22.20 13.00
N SER A 48 13.57 21.91 12.01
CA SER A 48 13.68 20.61 11.36
C SER A 48 14.48 19.62 12.20
N VAL A 49 14.17 18.33 12.05
CA VAL A 49 15.01 17.25 12.59
C VAL A 49 16.37 17.30 11.91
N ASP A 50 17.41 17.51 12.71
CA ASP A 50 18.79 17.39 12.23
C ASP A 50 19.06 15.93 11.83
N LEU A 51 19.69 15.75 10.68
CA LEU A 51 20.01 14.47 10.08
C LEU A 51 20.73 13.52 11.06
N GLN A 52 21.59 14.05 11.93
CA GLN A 52 22.28 13.26 12.97
C GLN A 52 21.34 12.66 14.03
N ASN A 53 20.17 13.27 14.24
CA ASN A 53 19.18 12.85 15.23
C ASN A 53 18.13 11.91 14.63
N VAL A 54 18.10 11.71 13.31
CA VAL A 54 17.13 10.83 12.64
C VAL A 54 17.12 9.41 13.25
N PRO A 55 18.27 8.73 13.51
CA PRO A 55 18.25 7.41 14.15
C PRO A 55 17.56 7.38 15.51
N ALA A 56 17.79 8.40 16.33
CA ALA A 56 17.17 8.50 17.65
C ALA A 56 15.65 8.72 17.52
N THR A 57 15.22 9.58 16.59
CA THR A 57 13.79 9.80 16.29
C THR A 57 13.11 8.52 15.80
N VAL A 58 13.73 7.79 14.87
CA VAL A 58 13.21 6.51 14.37
C VAL A 58 13.12 5.47 15.48
N LYS A 59 14.15 5.37 16.33
CA LYS A 59 14.14 4.48 17.51
C LYS A 59 13.02 4.86 18.48
N GLY A 60 12.78 6.15 18.71
CA GLY A 60 11.68 6.66 19.54
C GLY A 60 10.30 6.29 18.97
N ALA A 61 10.09 6.52 17.67
CA ALA A 61 8.86 6.14 16.99
C ALA A 61 8.62 4.62 17.02
N ALA A 62 9.66 3.81 16.80
CA ALA A 62 9.58 2.35 16.88
C ALA A 62 9.25 1.87 18.31
N ALA A 63 9.86 2.47 19.34
CA ALA A 63 9.55 2.17 20.73
C ALA A 63 8.09 2.55 21.09
N GLN A 64 7.61 3.70 20.59
CA GLN A 64 6.24 4.13 20.77
C GLN A 64 5.25 3.16 20.10
N LEU A 65 5.54 2.74 18.86
CA LEU A 65 4.73 1.75 18.15
C LEU A 65 4.71 0.41 18.89
N ALA A 66 5.87 -0.07 19.36
CA ALA A 66 5.99 -1.30 20.12
C ALA A 66 5.22 -1.24 21.46
N ALA A 67 5.21 -0.08 22.13
CA ALA A 67 4.42 0.11 23.35
C ALA A 67 2.91 0.07 23.07
N LEU A 68 2.48 0.62 21.93
CA LEU A 68 1.07 0.62 21.51
C LEU A 68 0.58 -0.78 21.13
N THR A 69 1.42 -1.60 20.52
CA THR A 69 1.07 -2.96 20.09
C THR A 69 1.40 -4.03 21.13
N ASN A 70 1.90 -3.65 22.31
CA ASN A 70 2.21 -4.58 23.38
C ASN A 70 0.92 -5.27 23.90
N PRO A 71 0.81 -6.61 23.79
CA PRO A 71 -0.39 -7.35 24.21
C PRO A 71 -0.67 -7.25 25.72
N ASN A 72 0.36 -6.95 26.52
CA ASN A 72 0.28 -6.81 27.97
C ASN A 72 -0.01 -5.36 28.41
N SER A 73 -0.12 -4.41 27.47
CA SER A 73 -0.44 -3.01 27.78
C SER A 73 -1.84 -2.90 28.37
N ALA A 74 -2.00 -2.10 29.43
CA ALA A 74 -3.32 -1.74 29.95
C ALA A 74 -4.15 -0.92 28.94
N ASN A 75 -3.49 -0.27 27.98
CA ASN A 75 -4.14 0.56 26.99
C ASN A 75 -4.65 -0.23 25.78
N ILE A 76 -4.29 -1.50 25.61
CA ILE A 76 -4.75 -2.29 24.46
C ILE A 76 -6.28 -2.33 24.39
N ASP A 77 -6.83 -2.27 23.17
CA ASP A 77 -8.28 -2.40 23.00
C ASP A 77 -8.74 -3.80 23.49
N PRO A 78 -9.80 -3.89 24.33
CA PRO A 78 -10.27 -5.17 24.87
C PRO A 78 -10.63 -6.22 23.81
N ASP A 79 -11.14 -5.77 22.65
CA ASP A 79 -11.51 -6.68 21.57
C ASP A 79 -10.25 -7.28 20.92
N LEU A 80 -9.18 -6.49 20.79
CA LEU A 80 -7.88 -6.98 20.29
C LEU A 80 -7.19 -7.91 21.29
N LYS A 81 -7.29 -7.62 22.59
CA LYS A 81 -6.74 -8.53 23.63
C LYS A 81 -7.38 -9.91 23.55
N THR A 82 -8.68 -9.96 23.30
CA THR A 82 -9.43 -11.21 23.11
C THR A 82 -8.91 -11.96 21.88
N LEU A 83 -8.71 -11.26 20.75
CA LEU A 83 -8.14 -11.84 19.54
C LEU A 83 -6.72 -12.38 19.74
N ILE A 84 -5.84 -11.61 20.39
CA ILE A 84 -4.46 -12.04 20.65
C ILE A 84 -4.45 -13.29 21.53
N ASN A 85 -5.33 -13.37 22.54
CA ASN A 85 -5.45 -14.57 23.38
C ASN A 85 -5.93 -15.80 22.60
N LEU A 86 -6.77 -15.62 21.58
CA LEU A 86 -7.29 -16.73 20.76
C LEU A 86 -6.24 -17.32 19.82
N PHE A 87 -5.39 -16.46 19.24
CA PHE A 87 -4.36 -16.90 18.29
C PHE A 87 -2.96 -17.03 18.92
N GLY A 88 -2.81 -16.68 20.20
CA GLY A 88 -1.57 -16.69 20.97
C GLY A 88 -0.58 -15.56 20.61
N GLU A 89 0.53 -15.49 21.34
CA GLU A 89 1.67 -14.56 21.09
C GLU A 89 2.34 -14.75 19.71
N LYS A 90 1.89 -15.72 18.91
CA LYS A 90 2.47 -16.07 17.61
C LYS A 90 1.93 -15.25 16.43
N ILE A 91 0.93 -14.39 16.63
CA ILE A 91 0.62 -13.39 15.60
C ILE A 91 1.65 -12.26 15.69
N HIS A 92 2.81 -12.49 15.09
CA HIS A 92 3.64 -11.38 14.62
C HIS A 92 2.98 -10.83 13.36
N LEU A 93 2.23 -9.73 13.49
CA LEU A 93 1.92 -8.88 12.35
C LEU A 93 3.23 -8.23 11.89
N ARG A 94 4.04 -8.99 11.14
CA ARG A 94 5.14 -8.45 10.35
C ARG A 94 4.54 -8.00 9.03
N ILE A 95 4.14 -6.74 8.97
CA ILE A 95 3.97 -6.06 7.69
C ILE A 95 5.38 -5.59 7.30
N ASN A 96 6.16 -6.42 6.62
CA ASN A 96 7.38 -5.91 5.99
C ASN A 96 7.02 -5.29 4.64
N ALA A 97 7.59 -4.13 4.35
CA ALA A 97 7.56 -3.56 3.00
C ALA A 97 8.16 -4.53 1.95
N SER A 98 9.08 -5.41 2.38
CA SER A 98 9.61 -6.49 1.53
C SER A 98 8.57 -7.55 1.15
N ASP A 99 7.54 -7.77 1.96
CA ASP A 99 6.53 -8.80 1.67
C ASP A 99 5.51 -8.28 0.65
N ILE A 100 5.24 -6.96 0.65
CA ILE A 100 4.48 -6.27 -0.41
C ILE A 100 5.31 -6.21 -1.70
N SER A 101 6.63 -5.95 -1.60
CA SER A 101 7.51 -6.02 -2.77
C SER A 101 7.64 -7.45 -3.28
N THR A 102 7.59 -8.47 -2.44
CA THR A 102 7.60 -9.90 -2.86
C THR A 102 6.25 -10.32 -3.44
N PHE A 103 5.13 -9.68 -3.08
CA PHE A 103 3.85 -9.87 -3.75
C PHE A 103 3.85 -9.23 -5.16
N ALA A 104 4.48 -8.07 -5.32
CA ALA A 104 4.66 -7.42 -6.63
C ALA A 104 5.79 -8.05 -7.48
N GLN A 105 6.87 -8.54 -6.86
CA GLN A 105 8.00 -9.25 -7.47
C GLN A 105 7.77 -10.76 -7.57
N GLY A 106 6.69 -11.28 -7.00
CA GLY A 106 6.28 -12.69 -7.11
C GLY A 106 5.92 -13.09 -8.54
N PHE A 107 5.73 -12.11 -9.42
CA PHE A 107 5.59 -12.29 -10.86
C PHE A 107 6.94 -12.39 -11.60
N ASP A 108 8.08 -12.15 -10.93
CA ASP A 108 9.40 -12.06 -11.55
C ASP A 108 10.26 -13.34 -11.40
N ARG A 109 9.64 -14.47 -11.05
CA ARG A 109 10.32 -15.77 -11.05
C ARG A 109 9.72 -16.71 -12.09
N GLN A 110 10.26 -16.62 -13.29
CA GLN A 110 10.32 -17.71 -14.29
C GLN A 110 8.98 -18.31 -14.77
N ALA A 111 7.88 -17.57 -14.78
CA ALA A 111 6.68 -17.99 -15.52
C ALA A 111 6.73 -17.48 -16.98
N ARG A 112 7.80 -17.82 -17.71
CA ARG A 112 7.73 -17.76 -19.18
C ARG A 112 6.93 -18.98 -19.64
N VAL A 113 5.82 -18.70 -20.32
CA VAL A 113 4.93 -19.70 -20.91
C VAL A 113 5.71 -20.51 -21.95
N THR A 114 6.05 -21.76 -21.62
CA THR A 114 6.44 -22.75 -22.62
C THR A 114 5.19 -23.52 -23.04
N THR A 115 4.58 -23.09 -24.15
CA THR A 115 3.48 -23.82 -24.78
C THR A 115 4.00 -25.07 -25.49
N GLN A 116 4.27 -26.18 -24.80
CA GLN A 116 4.22 -27.52 -25.41
C GLN A 116 3.81 -28.61 -24.39
N GLY A 117 2.52 -28.97 -24.42
CA GLY A 117 2.08 -30.36 -24.25
C GLY A 117 2.22 -31.04 -22.88
N LEU A 118 1.99 -30.34 -21.77
CA LEU A 118 1.90 -30.97 -20.45
C LEU A 118 0.45 -31.02 -19.95
N ASP A 119 0.05 -32.15 -19.36
CA ASP A 119 -1.18 -32.22 -18.57
C ASP A 119 -1.05 -31.25 -17.38
N VAL A 120 -1.97 -30.29 -17.31
CA VAL A 120 -1.98 -29.26 -16.26
C VAL A 120 -2.73 -29.78 -15.04
N VAL A 121 -2.05 -29.85 -13.90
CA VAL A 121 -2.67 -30.19 -12.62
C VAL A 121 -3.33 -28.95 -12.03
N LYS A 122 -4.63 -29.03 -11.75
CA LYS A 122 -5.38 -27.95 -11.09
C LYS A 122 -5.53 -28.23 -9.60
N GLU A 123 -4.94 -27.36 -8.78
CA GLU A 123 -5.13 -27.36 -7.33
C GLU A 123 -6.28 -26.41 -6.98
N LEU A 124 -7.39 -27.02 -6.56
CA LEU A 124 -8.61 -26.30 -6.20
C LEU A 124 -8.51 -25.73 -4.79
N LEU A 125 -9.22 -24.63 -4.55
CA LEU A 125 -9.39 -24.07 -3.22
C LEU A 125 -10.08 -25.10 -2.32
N PRO A 126 -9.67 -25.23 -1.04
CA PRO A 126 -10.32 -26.14 -0.12
C PRO A 126 -11.79 -25.74 0.06
N THR A 127 -12.64 -26.76 0.18
CA THR A 127 -14.07 -26.62 0.44
C THR A 127 -14.48 -27.47 1.65
N GLY A 128 -15.69 -27.26 2.14
CA GLY A 128 -16.26 -28.03 3.23
C GLY A 128 -16.07 -27.39 4.61
N THR A 129 -16.60 -28.08 5.61
CA THR A 129 -16.54 -27.70 7.02
C THR A 129 -15.72 -28.74 7.78
N ARG A 130 -14.63 -28.32 8.39
CA ARG A 130 -13.86 -29.11 9.35
C ARG A 130 -14.25 -28.69 10.76
N THR A 131 -14.67 -29.64 11.59
CA THR A 131 -15.00 -29.38 13.00
C THR A 131 -14.06 -30.17 13.90
N TYR A 132 -13.43 -29.49 14.85
CA TYR A 132 -12.72 -30.11 15.96
C TYR A 132 -13.67 -30.16 17.16
N GLY A 133 -14.05 -31.37 17.55
CA GLY A 133 -14.89 -31.60 18.73
C GLY A 133 -14.23 -31.14 20.03
N ALA A 134 -15.01 -30.99 21.09
CA ALA A 134 -14.47 -30.66 22.43
C ALA A 134 -13.42 -31.68 22.91
N ASP A 135 -13.54 -32.94 22.49
CA ASP A 135 -12.61 -34.05 22.71
C ASP A 135 -11.38 -34.01 21.78
N GLY A 136 -11.37 -33.15 20.75
CA GLY A 136 -10.31 -33.02 19.76
C GLY A 136 -10.51 -33.88 18.51
N THR A 137 -11.62 -34.62 18.44
CA THR A 137 -11.92 -35.47 17.30
C THR A 137 -12.26 -34.59 16.09
N PRO A 138 -11.53 -34.70 14.96
CA PRO A 138 -11.85 -33.97 13.76
C PRO A 138 -12.98 -34.67 13.00
N THR A 139 -14.00 -33.92 12.61
CA THR A 139 -15.02 -34.34 11.64
C THR A 139 -15.00 -33.42 10.43
N TYR A 140 -15.45 -33.94 9.30
CA TYR A 140 -15.51 -33.21 8.04
C TYR A 140 -16.87 -33.37 7.39
N VAL A 141 -17.41 -32.27 6.87
CA VAL A 141 -18.62 -32.22 6.07
C VAL A 141 -18.26 -31.54 4.75
N PRO A 142 -18.66 -32.05 3.58
CA PRO A 142 -18.24 -31.51 2.28
C PRO A 142 -18.88 -30.16 1.91
N THR A 143 -19.80 -29.63 2.71
CA THR A 143 -20.39 -28.30 2.54
C THR A 143 -19.73 -27.28 3.47
N PRO A 144 -19.55 -26.02 3.05
CA PRO A 144 -19.97 -25.42 1.77
C PRO A 144 -19.06 -25.80 0.58
N THR A 145 -19.57 -25.71 -0.65
CA THR A 145 -18.81 -26.04 -1.89
C THR A 145 -18.13 -24.82 -2.53
N ASP A 146 -18.35 -23.65 -1.97
CA ASP A 146 -17.89 -22.34 -2.43
C ASP A 146 -17.05 -21.61 -1.38
N GLY A 147 -16.65 -22.33 -0.33
CA GLY A 147 -15.92 -21.80 0.81
C GLY A 147 -15.37 -22.92 1.70
N TYR A 148 -14.55 -22.53 2.66
CA TYR A 148 -14.04 -23.41 3.70
C TYR A 148 -14.43 -22.86 5.08
N VAL A 149 -14.86 -23.77 5.95
CA VAL A 149 -15.21 -23.45 7.33
C VAL A 149 -14.38 -24.31 8.26
N GLU A 150 -13.79 -23.70 9.27
CA GLU A 150 -13.17 -24.38 10.39
C GLU A 150 -13.89 -24.02 11.69
N ILE A 151 -14.28 -25.03 12.46
CA ILE A 151 -14.97 -24.86 13.75
C ILE A 151 -14.12 -25.55 14.82
N ASP A 152 -13.72 -24.81 15.83
CA ASP A 152 -13.15 -25.35 17.06
C ASP A 152 -14.17 -25.20 18.19
N GLN A 153 -14.75 -26.31 18.61
CA GLN A 153 -15.77 -26.33 19.68
C GLN A 153 -15.16 -26.07 21.07
N ARG A 154 -13.86 -26.30 21.27
CA ARG A 154 -13.19 -26.06 22.57
C ARG A 154 -13.07 -24.57 22.85
N SER A 155 -12.68 -23.80 21.84
CA SER A 155 -12.54 -22.35 21.92
C SER A 155 -13.81 -21.59 21.49
N ASN A 156 -14.83 -22.31 21.00
CA ASN A 156 -16.05 -21.75 20.42
C ASN A 156 -15.72 -20.75 19.28
N THR A 157 -14.75 -21.12 18.47
CA THR A 157 -14.23 -20.32 17.35
C THR A 157 -14.70 -20.91 16.04
N ARG A 158 -15.10 -20.06 15.11
CA ARG A 158 -15.43 -20.39 13.73
C ARG A 158 -14.66 -19.47 12.80
N ILE A 159 -13.84 -20.04 11.93
CA ILE A 159 -13.19 -19.34 10.82
C ILE A 159 -13.92 -19.74 9.56
N GLU A 160 -14.36 -18.77 8.78
CA GLU A 160 -15.11 -18.99 7.56
C GLU A 160 -14.51 -18.17 6.44
N ALA A 161 -14.19 -18.80 5.31
CA ALA A 161 -13.73 -18.16 4.09
C ALA A 161 -14.64 -18.58 2.93
N ASN A 162 -15.21 -17.61 2.21
CA ASN A 162 -16.07 -17.83 1.06
C ASN A 162 -15.34 -17.31 -0.19
N TRP A 163 -15.22 -18.13 -1.23
CA TRP A 163 -14.41 -17.88 -2.43
C TRP A 163 -15.22 -17.40 -3.65
N LYS A 164 -16.53 -17.72 -3.70
CA LYS A 164 -17.44 -17.40 -4.83
C LYS A 164 -18.57 -16.47 -4.38
N VAL A 165 -18.22 -15.41 -3.66
CA VAL A 165 -19.20 -14.47 -3.09
C VAL A 165 -20.03 -13.83 -4.22
N ALA A 166 -21.36 -13.86 -4.07
CA ALA A 166 -22.32 -13.43 -5.09
C ALA A 166 -22.22 -14.19 -6.44
N GLY A 167 -21.76 -15.45 -6.41
CA GLY A 167 -21.61 -16.28 -7.60
C GLY A 167 -20.40 -15.93 -8.48
N ALA A 168 -19.46 -15.13 -7.97
CA ALA A 168 -18.24 -14.79 -8.68
C ALA A 168 -17.41 -16.04 -9.01
N GLY A 169 -16.86 -16.07 -10.22
CA GLY A 169 -15.97 -17.15 -10.64
C GLY A 169 -14.62 -17.13 -9.92
N THR A 170 -13.89 -18.23 -10.06
CA THR A 170 -12.47 -18.32 -9.70
C THR A 170 -11.64 -18.32 -10.97
N VAL A 171 -10.35 -18.03 -10.84
CA VAL A 171 -9.37 -18.10 -11.93
C VAL A 171 -8.22 -19.00 -11.54
N PHE A 172 -7.41 -19.42 -12.51
CA PHE A 172 -6.24 -20.25 -12.27
C PHE A 172 -4.97 -19.47 -12.56
N LEU A 173 -4.03 -19.49 -11.62
CA LEU A 173 -2.70 -18.92 -11.76
C LEU A 173 -1.66 -20.04 -11.87
N ASN A 174 -0.71 -19.90 -12.77
CA ASN A 174 0.43 -20.83 -12.85
C ASN A 174 1.26 -20.74 -11.56
N ALA A 175 1.40 -21.86 -10.86
CA ALA A 175 2.07 -21.99 -9.56
C ALA A 175 3.36 -22.83 -9.65
N GLY A 176 3.95 -22.92 -10.84
CA GLY A 176 5.17 -23.68 -11.11
C GLY A 176 4.88 -25.12 -11.54
N HIS A 177 5.64 -26.08 -11.00
CA HIS A 177 5.57 -27.48 -11.40
C HIS A 177 5.41 -28.40 -10.19
N ARG A 178 4.70 -29.51 -10.38
CA ARG A 178 4.60 -30.61 -9.42
C ARG A 178 5.28 -31.84 -10.00
N TYR A 179 6.10 -32.51 -9.19
CA TYR A 179 6.66 -33.81 -9.56
C TYR A 179 5.64 -34.92 -9.31
N ASP A 180 5.30 -35.66 -10.36
CA ASP A 180 4.49 -36.85 -10.27
C ASP A 180 5.39 -38.07 -10.04
N VAL A 181 5.29 -38.64 -8.84
CA VAL A 181 6.09 -39.80 -8.41
C VAL A 181 5.71 -41.11 -9.13
N GLN A 182 4.51 -41.20 -9.72
CA GLN A 182 4.05 -42.40 -10.42
C GLN A 182 4.53 -42.43 -11.87
N THR A 183 4.56 -41.27 -12.53
CA THR A 183 4.99 -41.15 -13.93
C THR A 183 6.45 -40.70 -14.06
N GLY A 184 7.05 -40.17 -13.00
CA GLY A 184 8.42 -39.66 -12.99
C GLY A 184 8.59 -38.33 -13.73
N GLN A 185 7.51 -37.60 -14.00
CA GLN A 185 7.51 -36.39 -14.80
C GLN A 185 7.17 -35.14 -13.97
N LEU A 186 7.63 -33.97 -14.44
CA LEU A 186 7.19 -32.66 -13.95
C LEU A 186 5.93 -32.25 -14.71
N GLN A 187 4.87 -31.94 -13.99
CA GLN A 187 3.61 -31.44 -14.52
C GLN A 187 3.45 -29.96 -14.15
N GLU A 188 2.88 -29.16 -15.03
CA GLU A 188 2.53 -27.77 -14.70
C GLU A 188 1.43 -27.75 -13.64
N LEU A 189 1.60 -26.88 -12.64
CA LEU A 189 0.65 -26.69 -11.56
C LEU A 189 -0.07 -25.36 -11.74
N GLN A 190 -1.40 -25.41 -11.68
CA GLN A 190 -2.24 -24.23 -11.61
C GLN A 190 -2.98 -24.20 -10.28
N GLN A 191 -2.86 -23.08 -9.57
CA GLN A 191 -3.57 -22.84 -8.31
C GLN A 191 -4.83 -22.01 -8.58
N GLU A 192 -5.96 -22.49 -8.07
CA GLU A 192 -7.21 -21.73 -8.09
C GLU A 192 -7.12 -20.51 -7.16
N LEU A 193 -7.56 -19.35 -7.65
CA LEU A 193 -7.64 -18.09 -6.92
C LEU A 193 -9.07 -17.54 -6.95
N PRO A 194 -9.57 -16.98 -5.84
CA PRO A 194 -10.85 -16.29 -5.85
C PRO A 194 -10.77 -14.97 -6.62
N THR A 195 -11.87 -14.53 -7.22
CA THR A 195 -12.01 -13.16 -7.74
C THR A 195 -12.85 -12.27 -6.82
N ASN A 196 -13.65 -12.87 -5.93
CA ASN A 196 -14.41 -12.18 -4.90
C ASN A 196 -14.56 -13.09 -3.68
N ALA A 197 -13.85 -12.76 -2.61
CA ALA A 197 -13.81 -13.57 -1.41
C ALA A 197 -14.08 -12.75 -0.15
N THR A 198 -14.62 -13.42 0.86
CA THR A 198 -14.73 -12.88 2.21
C THR A 198 -14.18 -13.89 3.19
N ALA A 199 -13.59 -13.42 4.28
CA ALA A 199 -13.22 -14.25 5.41
C ALA A 199 -13.71 -13.60 6.70
N SER A 200 -14.07 -14.42 7.68
CA SER A 200 -14.49 -13.95 9.00
C SER A 200 -14.03 -14.89 10.09
N VAL A 201 -13.78 -14.31 11.26
CA VAL A 201 -13.54 -15.04 12.50
C VAL A 201 -14.67 -14.72 13.45
N THR A 202 -15.36 -15.74 13.94
CA THR A 202 -16.45 -15.65 14.89
C THR A 202 -16.10 -16.39 16.16
N VAL A 203 -16.29 -15.74 17.31
CA VAL A 203 -15.99 -16.29 18.63
C VAL A 203 -17.23 -16.14 19.49
N ALA A 204 -17.71 -17.24 20.06
CA ALA A 204 -18.94 -17.25 20.86
C ALA A 204 -20.13 -16.56 20.16
N GLY A 205 -20.26 -16.78 18.85
CA GLY A 205 -21.33 -16.23 18.02
C GLY A 205 -21.16 -14.76 17.61
N LYS A 206 -20.04 -14.10 17.95
CA LYS A 206 -19.74 -12.73 17.54
C LYS A 206 -18.59 -12.68 16.54
N THR A 207 -18.78 -11.99 15.41
CA THR A 207 -17.69 -11.76 14.45
C THR A 207 -16.70 -10.76 15.05
N VAL A 208 -15.45 -11.19 15.19
CA VAL A 208 -14.35 -10.44 15.81
C VAL A 208 -13.29 -10.00 14.80
N ALA A 209 -13.31 -10.54 13.58
CA ALA A 209 -12.50 -10.05 12.48
C ALA A 209 -13.18 -10.40 11.16
N ALA A 210 -12.97 -9.57 10.14
CA ALA A 210 -13.38 -9.89 8.78
C ALA A 210 -12.43 -9.30 7.75
N LEU A 211 -12.42 -9.91 6.58
CA LEU A 211 -11.64 -9.52 5.42
C LEU A 211 -12.51 -9.68 4.18
N ALA A 212 -12.43 -8.73 3.26
CA ALA A 212 -13.06 -8.78 1.95
C ALA A 212 -12.01 -8.53 0.88
N PHE A 213 -12.02 -9.36 -0.14
CA PHE A 213 -11.08 -9.35 -1.24
C PHE A 213 -11.87 -9.34 -2.55
N ARG A 214 -11.45 -8.50 -3.48
CA ARG A 214 -11.96 -8.51 -4.85
C ARG A 214 -10.82 -8.27 -5.83
N MET A 215 -10.78 -9.05 -6.89
CA MET A 215 -9.78 -8.96 -7.95
C MET A 215 -10.48 -8.99 -9.30
N ASP A 216 -10.08 -8.07 -10.15
CA ASP A 216 -10.33 -8.15 -11.58
C ASP A 216 -9.07 -8.76 -12.23
N PRO A 217 -9.12 -10.03 -12.66
CA PRO A 217 -7.95 -10.74 -13.15
C PRO A 217 -7.40 -10.13 -14.46
N GLY A 218 -8.27 -9.57 -15.30
CA GLY A 218 -7.94 -9.23 -16.68
C GLY A 218 -7.37 -10.40 -17.49
N ASP A 219 -6.91 -10.10 -18.71
CA ASP A 219 -6.43 -11.12 -19.64
C ASP A 219 -4.98 -11.57 -19.36
N CYS A 220 -4.21 -10.76 -18.62
CA CYS A 220 -2.78 -10.94 -18.43
C CYS A 220 -2.40 -11.35 -16.98
N LEU A 221 -3.31 -11.96 -16.22
CA LEU A 221 -3.08 -12.27 -14.79
C LEU A 221 -1.76 -13.01 -14.53
N ASN A 222 -1.42 -13.97 -15.39
CA ASN A 222 -0.22 -14.80 -15.25
C ASN A 222 1.09 -14.08 -15.59
N THR A 223 1.04 -12.92 -16.26
CA THR A 223 2.25 -12.22 -16.76
C THR A 223 2.44 -10.86 -16.12
N ALA A 224 1.38 -10.07 -15.97
CA ALA A 224 1.44 -8.68 -15.48
C ALA A 224 0.56 -8.44 -14.23
N GLY A 225 0.02 -9.52 -13.64
CA GLY A 225 -0.89 -9.44 -12.51
C GLY A 225 -2.29 -8.90 -12.88
N PRO A 226 -3.17 -8.72 -11.88
CA PRO A 226 -4.55 -8.30 -12.11
C PRO A 226 -4.64 -6.86 -12.64
N ILE A 227 -5.77 -6.51 -13.26
CA ILE A 227 -6.04 -5.12 -13.68
C ILE A 227 -6.60 -4.29 -12.53
N ALA A 228 -7.22 -4.93 -11.53
CA ALA A 228 -7.62 -4.26 -10.29
C ALA A 228 -7.65 -5.24 -9.12
N LEU A 229 -7.37 -4.74 -7.93
CA LEU A 229 -7.43 -5.51 -6.70
C LEU A 229 -7.84 -4.60 -5.55
N THR A 230 -8.75 -5.08 -4.71
CA THR A 230 -9.13 -4.42 -3.45
C THR A 230 -9.09 -5.44 -2.33
N LEU A 231 -8.54 -5.03 -1.19
CA LEU A 231 -8.50 -5.79 0.04
C LEU A 231 -8.91 -4.85 1.17
N SER A 232 -9.93 -5.23 1.91
CA SER A 232 -10.35 -4.50 3.12
C SER A 232 -10.46 -5.48 4.27
N GLY A 233 -10.04 -5.06 5.45
CA GLY A 233 -10.04 -5.92 6.62
C GLY A 233 -10.18 -5.12 7.90
N TRP A 234 -10.77 -5.76 8.91
CA TRP A 234 -10.88 -5.18 10.23
C TRP A 234 -10.82 -6.25 11.32
N ALA A 235 -10.42 -5.84 12.51
CA ALA A 235 -10.40 -6.69 13.70
C ALA A 235 -10.91 -5.93 14.93
N GLY A 236 -11.59 -6.66 15.81
CA GLY A 236 -12.28 -6.18 17.01
C GLY A 236 -13.79 -6.04 16.80
N ARG A 237 -14.36 -4.87 17.09
CA ARG A 237 -15.80 -4.58 16.90
C ARG A 237 -16.09 -4.01 15.50
N ALA A 238 -17.09 -4.54 14.81
CA ALA A 238 -17.36 -4.19 13.40
C ALA A 238 -17.66 -2.70 13.13
N THR A 239 -18.38 -2.01 14.02
CA THR A 239 -18.82 -0.62 13.79
C THR A 239 -17.73 0.41 14.04
N GLN A 240 -16.72 0.08 14.84
CA GLN A 240 -15.60 0.96 15.16
C GLN A 240 -14.37 0.09 15.45
N PRO A 241 -13.82 -0.55 14.41
CA PRO A 241 -12.81 -1.56 14.61
C PRO A 241 -11.52 -0.92 15.09
N PRO A 242 -10.92 -1.44 16.18
CA PRO A 242 -9.62 -0.97 16.63
C PRO A 242 -8.51 -1.28 15.63
N VAL A 243 -8.68 -2.23 14.71
CA VAL A 243 -7.78 -2.39 13.57
C VAL A 243 -8.57 -2.35 12.28
N ARG A 244 -8.11 -1.54 11.33
CA ARG A 244 -8.65 -1.48 9.98
C ARG A 244 -7.51 -1.39 8.97
N MET A 245 -7.67 -2.07 7.85
CA MET A 245 -6.75 -1.99 6.71
C MET A 245 -7.57 -1.93 5.43
N ASP A 246 -7.19 -1.07 4.51
CA ASP A 246 -7.75 -0.98 3.18
C ASP A 246 -6.61 -0.86 2.17
N LEU A 247 -6.67 -1.63 1.09
CA LEU A 247 -5.75 -1.58 -0.05
C LEU A 247 -6.58 -1.61 -1.33
N ALA A 248 -6.22 -0.75 -2.27
CA ALA A 248 -6.79 -0.67 -3.59
C ALA A 248 -5.67 -0.47 -4.61
N TYR A 249 -5.77 -1.20 -5.71
CA TYR A 249 -4.84 -1.18 -6.81
C TYR A 249 -5.62 -1.24 -8.12
N VAL A 250 -5.22 -0.45 -9.10
CA VAL A 250 -5.79 -0.47 -10.45
C VAL A 250 -4.71 -0.17 -11.48
N TRP A 251 -4.63 -0.96 -12.54
CA TRP A 251 -3.77 -0.75 -13.70
C TRP A 251 -4.61 -0.74 -14.97
N THR A 252 -4.67 0.44 -15.59
CA THR A 252 -5.28 0.70 -16.90
C THR A 252 -4.22 0.98 -17.96
N ASP A 253 -4.59 1.02 -19.24
CA ASP A 253 -3.64 1.34 -20.32
C ASP A 253 -2.90 2.66 -20.13
N LYS A 254 -3.48 3.61 -19.36
CA LYS A 254 -2.95 4.97 -19.17
C LYS A 254 -2.43 5.26 -17.77
N ASN A 255 -2.83 4.50 -16.76
CA ASN A 255 -2.56 4.83 -15.38
C ASN A 255 -2.41 3.57 -14.51
N ILE A 256 -1.51 3.65 -13.53
CA ILE A 256 -1.40 2.73 -12.40
C ILE A 256 -1.72 3.53 -11.14
N SER A 257 -2.67 3.07 -10.34
CA SER A 257 -3.02 3.68 -9.06
C SER A 257 -2.94 2.66 -7.95
N PHE A 258 -2.46 3.11 -6.80
CA PHE A 258 -2.34 2.32 -5.58
C PHE A 258 -2.71 3.19 -4.39
N ASN A 259 -3.54 2.68 -3.51
CA ASN A 259 -3.92 3.30 -2.26
C ASN A 259 -3.92 2.24 -1.17
N ALA A 260 -3.21 2.49 -0.08
CA ALA A 260 -3.23 1.66 1.10
C ALA A 260 -3.40 2.53 2.34
N SER A 261 -4.19 2.04 3.30
CA SER A 261 -4.33 2.67 4.60
C SER A 261 -4.45 1.60 5.68
N ALA A 262 -3.92 1.90 6.85
CA ALA A 262 -4.05 1.08 8.03
C ALA A 262 -4.26 1.98 9.24
N VAL A 263 -5.13 1.56 10.15
CA VAL A 263 -5.42 2.24 11.40
C VAL A 263 -5.40 1.23 12.53
N TYR A 264 -4.76 1.62 13.63
CA TYR A 264 -4.70 0.88 14.89
C TYR A 264 -5.08 1.81 16.04
N HIS A 265 -6.15 1.48 16.75
CA HIS A 265 -6.61 2.19 17.93
C HIS A 265 -6.31 1.36 19.18
N THR A 266 -5.73 2.03 20.17
CA THR A 266 -5.81 1.61 21.57
C THR A 266 -7.00 2.29 22.22
N THR A 267 -7.20 2.07 23.51
CA THR A 267 -8.24 2.76 24.30
C THR A 267 -8.07 4.29 24.34
N THR A 268 -6.83 4.79 24.21
CA THR A 268 -6.51 6.22 24.39
C THR A 268 -5.73 6.85 23.24
N GLN A 269 -5.22 6.05 22.31
CA GLN A 269 -4.30 6.50 21.26
C GLN A 269 -4.64 5.83 19.93
N GLN A 270 -4.18 6.45 18.85
CA GLN A 270 -4.36 5.96 17.50
C GLN A 270 -3.03 6.02 16.76
N VAL A 271 -2.76 5.00 15.96
CA VAL A 271 -1.75 4.99 14.91
C VAL A 271 -2.45 4.88 13.57
N SER A 272 -2.00 5.63 12.58
CA SER A 272 -2.47 5.46 11.21
C SER A 272 -1.33 5.56 10.21
N ALA A 273 -1.40 4.76 9.17
CA ALA A 273 -0.54 4.83 8.02
C ALA A 273 -1.39 4.95 6.76
N ALA A 274 -0.97 5.76 5.81
CA ALA A 274 -1.60 5.87 4.49
C ALA A 274 -0.52 6.04 3.43
N LEU A 275 -0.74 5.43 2.27
CA LEU A 275 0.12 5.50 1.10
C LEU A 275 -0.76 5.61 -0.14
N LYS A 276 -0.49 6.59 -0.99
CA LYS A 276 -1.14 6.78 -2.27
C LYS A 276 -0.09 6.99 -3.35
N MET A 277 -0.25 6.30 -4.46
CA MET A 277 0.60 6.40 -5.64
C MET A 277 -0.28 6.41 -6.88
N ASP A 278 -0.08 7.38 -7.76
CA ASP A 278 -0.71 7.48 -9.08
C ASP A 278 0.40 7.70 -10.12
N VAL A 279 0.54 6.78 -11.05
CA VAL A 279 1.53 6.85 -12.14
C VAL A 279 0.77 6.91 -13.46
N THR A 280 0.90 8.03 -14.17
CA THR A 280 0.34 8.21 -15.51
C THR A 280 1.39 7.87 -16.55
N GLY A 281 0.98 7.19 -17.61
CA GLY A 281 1.85 6.74 -18.68
C GLY A 281 1.09 6.04 -19.79
N SER A 282 1.78 5.16 -20.51
CA SER A 282 1.17 4.27 -21.50
C SER A 282 1.69 2.84 -21.32
N THR A 283 0.77 1.88 -21.35
CA THR A 283 1.09 0.44 -21.38
C THR A 283 0.95 -0.06 -22.81
N THR A 284 1.96 -0.79 -23.30
CA THR A 284 1.95 -1.48 -24.59
C THR A 284 2.15 -2.98 -24.37
N ASP A 285 1.46 -3.80 -25.16
CA ASP A 285 1.61 -5.26 -25.18
C ASP A 285 1.58 -5.91 -23.79
N ARG A 286 0.61 -5.53 -22.94
CA ARG A 286 0.54 -5.95 -21.53
C ARG A 286 0.63 -7.46 -21.31
N CYS A 287 0.12 -8.24 -22.25
CA CYS A 287 0.10 -9.70 -22.18
C CYS A 287 1.29 -10.35 -22.90
N GLY A 288 2.02 -9.63 -23.74
CA GLY A 288 3.00 -10.19 -24.67
C GLY A 288 4.44 -9.98 -24.26
N GLU A 289 5.35 -10.53 -25.08
CA GLU A 289 6.80 -10.49 -24.83
C GLU A 289 7.38 -9.07 -24.97
N ASN A 290 6.67 -8.16 -25.65
CA ASN A 290 7.09 -6.76 -25.82
C ASN A 290 6.40 -5.84 -24.80
N TYR A 291 5.94 -6.38 -23.68
CA TYR A 291 5.39 -5.60 -22.57
C TYR A 291 6.27 -4.39 -22.28
N ALA A 292 5.67 -3.20 -22.28
CA ALA A 292 6.36 -1.98 -21.88
C ALA A 292 5.39 -1.02 -21.19
N PHE A 293 5.85 -0.41 -20.10
CA PHE A 293 5.18 0.73 -19.49
C PHE A 293 6.08 1.96 -19.54
N THR A 294 5.57 3.04 -20.14
CA THR A 294 6.30 4.31 -20.29
C THR A 294 5.59 5.38 -19.45
N PRO A 295 6.04 5.64 -18.21
CA PRO A 295 5.47 6.69 -17.38
C PRO A 295 5.82 8.08 -17.91
N THR A 296 4.87 9.00 -17.77
CA THR A 296 5.03 10.44 -18.09
C THR A 296 4.87 11.32 -16.85
N ARG A 297 4.22 10.81 -15.80
CA ARG A 297 4.01 11.49 -14.52
C ARG A 297 3.87 10.46 -13.39
N ALA A 298 4.32 10.82 -12.20
CA ALA A 298 4.02 10.07 -10.98
C ALA A 298 3.73 11.02 -9.81
N ASP A 299 2.72 10.68 -9.02
CA ASP A 299 2.37 11.33 -7.76
C ASP A 299 2.38 10.28 -6.66
N MET A 300 3.24 10.46 -5.65
CA MET A 300 3.30 9.60 -4.48
C MET A 300 3.13 10.46 -3.23
N SER A 301 2.33 9.99 -2.29
CA SER A 301 2.15 10.64 -1.00
C SER A 301 1.92 9.60 0.07
N GLY A 302 2.37 9.88 1.28
CA GLY A 302 2.07 9.00 2.40
C GLY A 302 2.18 9.72 3.72
N THR A 303 1.49 9.16 4.70
CA THR A 303 1.47 9.64 6.08
C THR A 303 1.66 8.47 7.01
N LEU A 304 2.49 8.67 8.03
CA LEU A 304 2.58 7.81 9.21
C LEU A 304 2.34 8.69 10.42
N ASP A 305 1.26 8.46 11.15
CA ASP A 305 0.89 9.20 12.35
C ASP A 305 0.95 8.23 13.53
N ILE A 306 2.00 8.35 14.32
CA ILE A 306 2.17 7.68 15.62
C ILE A 306 2.09 8.80 16.66
N PRO A 307 1.48 8.60 17.84
CA PRO A 307 1.41 9.63 18.87
C PRO A 307 2.78 10.25 19.18
N GLY A 308 2.94 11.55 18.89
CA GLY A 308 4.19 12.30 19.06
C GLY A 308 5.18 12.21 17.88
N TYR A 309 4.90 11.38 16.88
CA TYR A 309 5.73 11.15 15.69
C TYR A 309 4.85 11.07 14.44
N ARG A 310 4.66 12.21 13.81
CA ARG A 310 3.96 12.31 12.53
C ARG A 310 4.97 12.53 11.40
N THR A 311 4.88 11.72 10.37
CA THR A 311 5.67 11.85 9.15
C THR A 311 4.71 11.96 7.97
N ASP A 312 4.92 12.94 7.10
CA ASP A 312 4.21 13.08 5.84
C ASP A 312 5.25 13.18 4.72
N PHE A 313 5.07 12.48 3.62
CA PHE A 313 5.93 12.63 2.45
C PHE A 313 5.10 12.82 1.18
N ASN A 314 5.67 13.56 0.25
CA ASN A 314 5.12 13.74 -1.09
C ASN A 314 6.26 13.69 -2.10
N VAL A 315 6.03 13.05 -3.24
CA VAL A 315 6.95 13.01 -4.38
C VAL A 315 6.12 13.21 -5.63
N TYR A 316 6.45 14.24 -6.39
CA TYR A 316 5.83 14.55 -7.66
C TYR A 316 6.89 14.48 -8.74
N LEU A 317 6.66 13.62 -9.73
CA LEU A 317 7.45 13.51 -10.95
C LEU A 317 6.62 14.04 -12.11
N ARG A 318 7.20 14.95 -12.90
CA ARG A 318 6.55 15.57 -14.06
C ARG A 318 7.43 15.45 -15.29
N ASP A 319 6.79 15.44 -16.44
CA ASP A 319 7.44 15.47 -17.75
C ASP A 319 8.48 14.34 -17.93
N LEU A 320 8.17 13.17 -17.38
CA LEU A 320 9.06 12.02 -17.46
C LEU A 320 9.24 11.61 -18.92
N SER A 321 10.50 11.45 -19.32
CA SER A 321 10.88 11.03 -20.67
C SER A 321 12.09 10.10 -20.61
N ASN A 322 12.22 9.26 -21.64
CA ASN A 322 13.25 8.22 -21.75
C ASN A 322 13.24 7.21 -20.58
N LEU A 323 12.08 7.03 -19.94
CA LEU A 323 11.85 5.99 -18.94
C LEU A 323 10.88 4.96 -19.52
N THR A 324 11.38 3.74 -19.74
CA THR A 324 10.57 2.60 -20.17
C THR A 324 10.85 1.43 -19.24
N ILE A 325 9.78 0.88 -18.67
CA ILE A 325 9.83 -0.27 -17.79
C ILE A 325 9.46 -1.50 -18.62
N ASN A 326 10.48 -2.27 -19.00
CA ASN A 326 10.36 -3.60 -19.59
C ASN A 326 11.63 -4.43 -19.33
N SER A 327 11.60 -5.71 -19.71
CA SER A 327 12.73 -6.62 -19.45
C SER A 327 14.03 -6.19 -20.14
N GLU A 328 13.96 -5.64 -21.36
CA GLU A 328 15.14 -5.21 -22.13
C GLU A 328 15.77 -3.94 -21.55
N ALA A 329 14.97 -2.89 -21.35
CA ALA A 329 15.41 -1.61 -20.81
C ALA A 329 16.00 -1.76 -19.41
N MET A 330 15.40 -2.61 -18.55
CA MET A 330 15.92 -2.86 -17.19
C MET A 330 17.23 -3.65 -17.16
N GLN A 331 17.58 -4.36 -18.25
CA GLN A 331 18.84 -5.10 -18.40
C GLN A 331 19.93 -4.30 -19.13
N ALA A 332 19.61 -3.10 -19.62
CA ALA A 332 20.60 -2.22 -20.24
C ALA A 332 21.71 -1.88 -19.24
N GLN A 333 22.92 -1.60 -19.74
CA GLN A 333 24.08 -1.26 -18.91
C GLN A 333 23.81 -0.07 -17.97
N ASN A 334 22.97 0.87 -18.41
CA ASN A 334 22.42 1.93 -17.59
C ASN A 334 20.94 2.13 -17.95
N PRO A 335 20.00 1.50 -17.22
CA PRO A 335 18.56 1.58 -17.51
C PRO A 335 17.96 2.97 -17.26
N PHE A 336 18.74 3.86 -16.63
CA PHE A 336 18.31 5.20 -16.26
C PHE A 336 19.00 6.30 -17.08
N LEU A 337 19.77 5.93 -18.11
CA LEU A 337 20.51 6.89 -18.92
C LEU A 337 19.57 7.92 -19.59
N LYS A 338 19.85 9.22 -19.45
CA LYS A 338 19.09 10.33 -20.05
C LYS A 338 17.62 10.41 -19.64
N ILE A 339 17.26 9.97 -18.44
CA ILE A 339 15.92 10.24 -17.91
C ILE A 339 15.72 11.75 -17.84
N GLY A 340 14.68 12.21 -18.52
CA GLY A 340 14.23 13.60 -18.43
C GLY A 340 13.04 13.72 -17.48
N GLY A 341 12.80 14.95 -17.03
CA GLY A 341 11.66 15.31 -16.19
C GLY A 341 12.07 16.18 -15.02
N ASN A 342 11.13 16.40 -14.11
CA ASN A 342 11.34 17.18 -12.90
C ASN A 342 10.85 16.40 -11.68
N VAL A 343 11.59 16.52 -10.59
CA VAL A 343 11.16 16.05 -9.27
C VAL A 343 10.82 17.24 -8.38
N ASN A 344 9.75 17.09 -7.62
CA ASN A 344 9.37 17.94 -6.51
C ASN A 344 8.95 17.03 -5.36
N ALA A 345 9.81 16.89 -4.35
CA ALA A 345 9.60 16.01 -3.23
C ALA A 345 9.83 16.70 -1.90
N SER A 346 9.09 16.26 -0.88
CA SER A 346 9.24 16.70 0.50
C SER A 346 8.98 15.56 1.48
N LEU A 347 9.69 15.59 2.59
CA LEU A 347 9.48 14.78 3.77
C LEU A 347 9.34 15.73 4.95
N ASN A 348 8.22 15.65 5.65
CA ASN A 348 7.91 16.44 6.84
C ASN A 348 7.86 15.53 8.06
N PHE A 349 8.33 16.04 9.19
CA PHE A 349 8.20 15.41 10.51
C PHE A 349 7.61 16.41 11.49
N ASN A 350 6.52 16.03 12.17
CA ASN A 350 5.76 16.87 13.10
C ASN A 350 5.44 18.26 12.54
N GLY A 351 5.11 18.34 11.24
CA GLY A 351 4.77 19.57 10.53
C GLY A 351 5.95 20.41 10.05
N ALA A 352 7.19 20.03 10.35
CA ALA A 352 8.40 20.71 9.85
C ALA A 352 9.04 19.93 8.70
N ALA A 353 9.51 20.62 7.66
CA ALA A 353 10.24 20.00 6.55
C ALA A 353 11.58 19.44 7.03
N VAL A 354 11.86 18.17 6.74
CA VAL A 354 13.13 17.49 7.10
C VAL A 354 14.04 17.34 5.89
N LEU A 355 13.45 16.97 4.74
CA LEU A 355 14.15 16.79 3.48
C LEU A 355 13.28 17.34 2.36
N THR A 356 13.88 18.08 1.44
CA THR A 356 13.26 18.43 0.16
C THR A 356 14.19 18.04 -0.98
N ALA A 357 13.62 17.65 -2.12
CA ALA A 357 14.37 17.38 -3.34
C ALA A 357 13.63 18.02 -4.51
N VAL A 358 14.24 19.01 -5.16
CA VAL A 358 13.59 19.79 -6.23
C VAL A 358 14.57 20.04 -7.34
N GLY A 359 14.18 19.74 -8.57
CA GLY A 359 14.98 20.07 -9.75
C GLY A 359 14.73 19.11 -10.92
N PRO A 360 15.43 19.34 -12.03
CA PRO A 360 15.35 18.46 -13.18
C PRO A 360 16.06 17.14 -12.89
N LEU A 361 15.48 16.05 -13.41
CA LEU A 361 16.06 14.70 -13.38
C LEU A 361 17.14 14.50 -14.45
N ALA A 362 17.19 15.41 -15.43
CA ALA A 362 18.13 15.35 -16.55
C ALA A 362 19.58 15.30 -16.05
N ASP A 363 20.40 14.52 -16.76
CA ASP A 363 21.85 14.46 -16.56
C ASP A 363 22.44 15.88 -16.60
N GLY A 364 23.42 16.13 -15.74
CA GLY A 364 24.21 17.37 -15.75
C GLY A 364 24.94 17.59 -17.08
N SER A 365 25.57 18.76 -17.22
CA SER A 365 26.50 19.02 -18.35
C SER A 365 27.85 18.31 -18.20
N ASP A 366 28.07 17.62 -17.08
CA ASP A 366 29.25 16.83 -16.79
C ASP A 366 29.17 15.45 -17.46
N MET A 367 30.32 14.82 -17.66
CA MET A 367 30.40 13.53 -18.35
C MET A 367 29.93 12.36 -17.47
N ASN A 368 29.53 12.64 -16.23
CA ASN A 368 28.99 11.66 -15.29
C ASN A 368 27.48 11.60 -15.55
N LEU A 369 27.04 10.65 -16.36
CA LEU A 369 25.65 10.51 -16.82
C LEU A 369 24.76 9.95 -15.70
N GLN A 370 24.73 10.63 -14.54
CA GLN A 370 23.95 10.22 -13.39
C GLN A 370 22.63 11.00 -13.33
N PRO A 371 21.49 10.30 -13.40
CA PRO A 371 20.19 10.93 -13.26
C PRO A 371 20.07 11.64 -11.91
N GLY A 372 19.68 12.90 -11.94
CA GLY A 372 19.43 13.68 -10.74
C GLY A 372 20.59 14.52 -10.22
N ASP A 373 21.69 14.67 -10.96
CA ASP A 373 22.81 15.57 -10.59
C ASP A 373 22.39 17.03 -10.42
N GLN A 374 21.33 17.44 -11.13
CA GLN A 374 20.76 18.78 -11.04
C GLN A 374 19.64 18.89 -9.99
N VAL A 375 19.26 17.78 -9.34
CA VAL A 375 18.26 17.79 -8.27
C VAL A 375 18.89 18.36 -7.02
N ARG A 376 18.29 19.43 -6.50
CA ARG A 376 18.74 20.08 -5.29
C ARG A 376 18.08 19.44 -4.07
N PHE A 377 18.87 18.70 -3.31
CA PHE A 377 18.50 18.16 -2.01
C PHE A 377 18.80 19.17 -0.91
N GLN A 378 17.86 19.35 0.01
CA GLN A 378 18.04 20.23 1.17
C GLN A 378 17.62 19.51 2.46
N TYR A 379 18.47 19.57 3.48
CA TYR A 379 18.26 18.97 4.81
C TYR A 379 19.10 19.70 5.85
N VAL A 380 18.79 19.53 7.14
CA VAL A 380 19.60 20.10 8.23
C VAL A 380 20.61 19.05 8.70
N LYS A 381 21.89 19.43 8.78
CA LYS A 381 22.96 18.60 9.36
C LYS A 381 23.84 19.47 10.24
N ASN A 382 24.13 19.03 11.46
CA ASN A 382 24.93 19.78 12.44
C ASN A 382 24.42 21.21 12.67
N GLY A 383 23.09 21.37 12.74
CA GLY A 383 22.43 22.67 12.92
C GLY A 383 22.54 23.63 11.74
N GLN A 384 22.96 23.16 10.56
CA GLN A 384 23.08 23.98 9.35
C GLN A 384 22.21 23.41 8.22
N LEU A 385 21.64 24.30 7.40
CA LEU A 385 20.97 23.89 6.18
C LEU A 385 22.02 23.49 5.14
N ILE A 386 22.03 22.22 4.76
CA ILE A 386 22.82 21.69 3.67
C ILE A 386 21.98 21.76 2.40
N THR A 387 22.62 22.12 1.29
CA THR A 387 22.05 22.11 -0.05
C THR A 387 23.06 21.44 -0.97
N THR A 388 22.68 20.32 -1.59
CA THR A 388 23.60 19.45 -2.35
C THR A 388 22.86 18.71 -3.47
N ASP A 389 23.61 18.08 -4.36
CA ASP A 389 23.14 17.10 -5.35
C ASP A 389 22.81 15.73 -4.72
N LEU A 390 22.36 14.78 -5.55
CA LEU A 390 22.05 13.41 -5.12
C LEU A 390 23.26 12.71 -4.48
N ASP A 391 24.44 12.82 -5.10
CA ASP A 391 25.66 12.17 -4.62
C ASP A 391 26.11 12.67 -3.24
N GLY A 392 26.05 13.98 -3.01
CA GLY A 392 26.31 14.56 -1.69
C GLY A 392 25.24 14.19 -0.67
N ALA A 393 23.96 14.14 -1.07
CA ALA A 393 22.89 13.69 -0.19
C ALA A 393 23.06 12.22 0.21
N LEU A 394 23.35 11.33 -0.74
CA LEU A 394 23.57 9.91 -0.48
C LEU A 394 24.78 9.69 0.44
N ARG A 395 25.89 10.38 0.23
CA ARG A 395 27.08 10.30 1.12
C ARG A 395 26.75 10.67 2.56
N ASP A 396 25.87 11.64 2.76
CA ASP A 396 25.48 12.11 4.09
C ASP A 396 24.42 11.23 4.76
N ILE A 397 23.51 10.64 3.97
CA ILE A 397 22.39 9.82 4.45
C ILE A 397 22.77 8.33 4.60
N GLN A 398 23.65 7.79 3.75
CA GLN A 398 23.99 6.37 3.74
C GLN A 398 24.54 5.84 5.08
N PRO A 399 25.39 6.56 5.83
CA PRO A 399 25.84 6.12 7.16
C PRO A 399 24.71 5.96 8.19
N ILE A 400 23.57 6.62 7.94
CA ILE A 400 22.39 6.63 8.82
C ILE A 400 21.46 5.47 8.49
N LEU A 401 21.34 5.13 7.19
CA LEU A 401 20.52 4.01 6.71
C LEU A 401 21.20 2.65 6.95
N ALA A 402 22.52 2.61 6.98
CA ALA A 402 23.32 1.43 7.27
C ALA A 402 24.39 1.77 8.32
N PRO A 403 24.03 1.96 9.61
CA PRO A 403 25.04 2.12 10.65
C PRO A 403 25.92 0.87 10.60
N GLN A 404 27.22 1.05 10.35
CA GLN A 404 28.15 -0.07 10.34
C GLN A 404 27.95 -0.87 11.64
N ARG A 405 27.66 -2.17 11.48
CA ARG A 405 27.39 -3.09 12.58
C ARG A 405 28.60 -3.28 13.48
#